data_AF-A0A1X4JMX0-F1
#
_entry.id   AF-A0A1X4JMX0-F1
#
_cell.length_a   1.000
_cell.length_b   1.000
_cell.length_c   1.000
_cell.angle_alpha   90.00
_cell.angle_beta   90.00
_cell.angle_gamma   90.00
#
_symmetry.space_group_name_H-M   'P 1'
#
loop_
_entity.id
_entity.type
_entity.pdbx_description
1 polymer ?
#
loop_
_entity_poly.entity_id
_entity_poly.type
_entity_poly.pdbx_seq_one_letter_code
_entity_poly.pdbx_strand_id
1 'polypeptide(L)'
;MVTTTKIKETATTIEYHYYVENHKSNPADIGRIVFKKTGGATTWSAENDPRKIYLTHAMRSLLRVKIDTGVLPDKSSEAWY
;
A
#
# COMPACT_ATOMS: atom_id res chain seq x y z
N MET A 1 -4.42 14.81 5.19
CA MET A 1 -3.72 13.60 5.68
C MET A 1 -4.13 12.41 4.84
N VAL A 2 -3.19 11.55 4.44
CA VAL A 2 -3.50 10.28 3.76
C VAL A 2 -3.53 9.19 4.81
N THR A 3 -4.67 8.53 4.93
CA THR A 3 -4.89 7.46 5.90
C THR A 3 -4.82 6.14 5.19
N THR A 4 -4.11 5.19 5.79
CA THR A 4 -3.97 3.83 5.26
C THR A 4 -4.51 2.84 6.29
N THR A 5 -5.46 2.00 5.89
CA THR A 5 -6.16 1.07 6.79
C THR A 5 -6.00 -0.36 6.27
N LYS A 6 -5.51 -1.27 7.11
CA LYS A 6 -5.46 -2.70 6.79
C LYS A 6 -6.87 -3.26 6.77
N ILE A 7 -7.28 -3.86 5.66
CA ILE A 7 -8.63 -4.41 5.51
C ILE A 7 -8.63 -5.94 5.53
N LYS A 8 -7.51 -6.56 5.17
CA LYS A 8 -7.40 -8.01 5.09
C LYS A 8 -5.95 -8.44 5.25
N GLU A 9 -5.76 -9.54 5.97
CA GLU A 9 -4.48 -10.19 6.12
C GLU A 9 -4.70 -11.70 6.13
N THR A 10 -3.98 -12.40 5.26
CA THR A 10 -3.94 -13.86 5.16
C THR A 10 -2.49 -14.32 5.20
N ALA A 11 -2.26 -15.63 5.19
CA ALA A 11 -0.91 -16.19 5.12
C ALA A 11 -0.11 -15.68 3.90
N THR A 12 -0.79 -15.37 2.80
CA THR A 12 -0.18 -15.04 1.51
C THR A 12 -0.50 -13.64 1.00
N THR A 13 -1.43 -12.91 1.62
CA THR A 13 -1.88 -11.61 1.09
C THR A 13 -2.15 -10.61 2.22
N ILE A 14 -1.76 -9.35 2.03
CA ILE A 14 -2.16 -8.25 2.91
C ILE A 14 -2.75 -7.14 2.05
N GLU A 15 -3.96 -6.71 2.35
CA GLU A 15 -4.65 -5.65 1.62
C GLU A 15 -4.83 -4.42 2.51
N TYR A 16 -4.60 -3.25 1.93
CA TYR A 16 -4.78 -1.95 2.55
C TYR A 16 -5.67 -1.08 1.68
N HIS A 17 -6.58 -0.35 2.29
CA HIS A 17 -7.19 0.83 1.66
C HIS A 17 -6.41 2.07 2.01
N TYR A 18 -6.32 3.00 1.08
CA TYR A 18 -5.82 4.35 1.34
C TYR A 18 -6.73 5.40 0.73
N TYR A 19 -6.88 6.50 1.47
CA TYR A 19 -7.73 7.62 1.08
C TYR A 19 -7.26 8.89 1.80
N VAL A 20 -7.65 10.04 1.26
CA VAL A 20 -7.56 11.31 1.99
C VAL A 20 -8.73 11.38 2.96
N GLU A 21 -8.52 11.76 4.21
CA GLU A 21 -9.60 11.75 5.24
C GLU A 21 -10.86 12.51 4.83
N ASN A 22 -10.70 13.63 4.12
CA ASN A 22 -11.81 14.42 3.60
C ASN A 22 -12.62 13.72 2.48
N HIS A 23 -12.09 12.63 1.93
CA HIS A 23 -12.65 11.87 0.81
C HIS A 23 -13.03 10.44 1.20
N LYS A 24 -12.95 10.07 2.48
CA LYS A 24 -13.22 8.71 2.98
C LYS A 24 -14.62 8.18 2.61
N SER A 25 -15.57 9.08 2.37
CA SER A 25 -16.96 8.75 2.05
C SER A 25 -17.19 8.51 0.56
N ASN A 26 -16.20 8.79 -0.31
CA ASN A 26 -16.31 8.59 -1.75
C ASN A 26 -15.52 7.33 -2.16
N PRO A 27 -16.21 6.22 -2.53
CA PRO A 27 -15.55 4.99 -2.94
C PRO A 27 -14.60 5.15 -4.14
N ALA A 28 -14.85 6.13 -5.02
CA ALA A 28 -14.00 6.40 -6.18
C ALA A 28 -12.63 6.98 -5.80
N ASP A 29 -12.51 7.55 -4.60
CA ASP A 29 -11.28 8.15 -4.08
C ASP A 29 -10.52 7.19 -3.13
N ILE A 30 -11.02 5.95 -2.97
CA ILE A 30 -10.39 4.90 -2.16
C ILE A 30 -9.55 4.02 -3.07
N GLY A 31 -8.23 4.16 -2.94
CA GLY A 31 -7.29 3.25 -3.57
C GLY A 31 -7.04 2.02 -2.71
N ARG A 32 -6.63 0.92 -3.36
CA ARG A 32 -6.26 -0.33 -2.70
C ARG A 32 -4.81 -0.70 -2.98
N ILE A 33 -4.07 -1.12 -1.95
CA ILE A 33 -2.73 -1.69 -2.06
C ILE A 33 -2.81 -3.15 -1.63
N VAL A 34 -2.38 -4.06 -2.49
CA VAL A 34 -2.36 -5.50 -2.22
C VAL A 34 -0.91 -5.96 -2.20
N PHE A 35 -0.44 -6.47 -1.06
CA PHE A 35 0.82 -7.19 -0.94
C PHE A 35 0.56 -8.68 -1.07
N LYS A 36 1.34 -9.38 -1.90
CA LYS A 36 1.31 -10.83 -2.03
C LYS A 36 2.66 -11.41 -1.62
N LYS A 37 2.63 -12.40 -0.74
CA LYS A 37 3.78 -13.22 -0.32
C LYS A 37 3.77 -14.49 -1.16
N THR A 38 4.80 -14.68 -1.97
CA THR A 38 4.94 -15.87 -2.82
C THR A 38 6.38 -16.36 -2.74
N GLY A 39 6.59 -17.57 -2.21
CA GLY A 39 7.89 -18.24 -2.24
C GLY A 39 9.06 -17.48 -1.63
N GLY A 40 8.83 -16.68 -0.57
CA GLY A 40 9.87 -15.86 0.08
C GLY A 40 10.00 -14.43 -0.45
N ALA A 41 9.35 -14.10 -1.58
CA ALA A 41 9.26 -12.73 -2.09
C ALA A 41 7.94 -12.07 -1.67
N THR A 42 7.99 -10.76 -1.41
CA THR A 42 6.80 -9.93 -1.21
C THR A 42 6.65 -8.96 -2.38
N THR A 43 5.62 -9.16 -3.19
CA THR A 43 5.24 -8.24 -4.28
C THR A 43 4.08 -7.36 -3.85
N TRP A 44 3.87 -6.23 -4.54
CA TRP A 44 2.72 -5.36 -4.28
C TRP A 44 2.10 -4.83 -5.58
N SER A 45 0.79 -4.57 -5.55
CA SER A 45 0.05 -3.92 -6.63
C SER A 45 -0.90 -2.87 -6.08
N ALA A 46 -1.09 -1.78 -6.83
CA ALA A 46 -2.13 -0.79 -6.57
C ALA A 46 -3.33 -1.07 -7.47
N GLU A 47 -4.51 -1.09 -6.87
CA GLU A 47 -5.79 -1.33 -7.53
C GLU A 47 -6.76 -0.20 -7.21
N ASN A 48 -7.76 -0.01 -8.09
CA ASN A 48 -8.78 1.03 -7.93
C ASN A 48 -8.23 2.45 -7.73
N ASP A 49 -7.07 2.76 -8.33
CA ASP A 49 -6.53 4.12 -8.36
C ASP A 49 -6.06 4.47 -9.79
N PRO A 50 -6.97 4.95 -10.66
CA PRO A 50 -6.62 5.33 -12.02
C PRO A 50 -5.72 6.56 -12.08
N ARG A 51 -5.68 7.38 -11.02
CA ARG A 51 -4.92 8.64 -11.00
C ARG A 51 -3.61 8.53 -10.22
N LYS A 52 -3.46 7.52 -9.36
CA LYS A 52 -2.27 7.25 -8.52
C LYS A 52 -1.82 8.42 -7.65
N ILE A 53 -2.70 9.39 -7.40
CA ILE A 53 -2.35 10.69 -6.80
C ILE A 53 -1.85 10.49 -5.37
N TYR A 54 -2.51 9.61 -4.61
CA TYR A 54 -2.22 9.41 -3.19
C TYR A 54 -1.42 8.13 -2.92
N LEU A 55 -1.18 7.30 -3.94
CA LEU A 55 -0.47 6.04 -3.83
C LEU A 55 0.94 6.21 -3.25
N THR A 56 1.70 7.20 -3.73
CA THR A 56 3.07 7.45 -3.24
C THR A 56 3.08 7.81 -1.75
N HIS A 57 2.10 8.60 -1.29
CA HIS A 57 1.97 8.96 0.12
C HIS A 57 1.58 7.76 0.99
N ALA A 58 0.61 6.96 0.52
CA ALA A 58 0.17 5.75 1.20
C ALA A 58 1.30 4.71 1.31
N MET A 59 2.03 4.46 0.22
CA MET A 59 3.18 3.56 0.20
C MET A 59 4.29 4.03 1.14
N ARG A 60 4.58 5.34 1.18
CA ARG A 60 5.55 5.89 2.15
C ARG A 60 5.10 5.66 3.59
N SER A 61 3.81 5.84 3.90
CA SER A 61 3.27 5.58 5.23
C SER A 61 3.42 4.10 5.62
N LEU A 62 3.10 3.17 4.71
CA LEU A 62 3.19 1.73 4.96
C LEU A 62 4.64 1.24 5.08
N LEU A 63 5.53 1.74 4.23
CA LEU A 63 6.95 1.34 4.23
C LEU A 63 7.68 1.86 5.47
N ARG A 64 7.36 3.07 5.97
CA ARG A 64 7.92 3.54 7.25
C ARG A 64 7.57 2.60 8.40
N VAL A 65 6.31 2.20 8.49
CA VAL A 65 5.84 1.23 9.50
C VAL A 65 6.52 -0.15 9.33
N LYS A 66 6.83 -0.56 8.10
CA LYS A 66 7.52 -1.83 7.81
C LYS A 66 9.03 -1.81 7.99
N ILE A 67 9.70 -0.66 7.83
CA ILE A 67 11.12 -0.50 8.12
C ILE A 67 11.37 -0.69 9.62
N ASP A 68 10.48 -0.18 10.47
CA ASP A 68 10.56 -0.38 11.93
C ASP A 68 10.22 -1.82 12.37
N THR A 69 9.56 -2.61 11.52
CA THR A 69 9.16 -4.01 11.81
C THR A 69 9.93 -5.07 11.00
N GLY A 70 10.95 -4.66 10.23
CA GLY A 70 11.97 -5.55 9.66
C GLY A 70 11.63 -6.25 8.33
N VAL A 71 10.62 -5.84 7.57
CA VAL A 71 10.28 -6.49 6.28
C VAL A 71 10.11 -5.48 5.15
N LEU A 72 11.16 -5.29 4.36
CA LEU A 72 11.08 -4.58 3.08
C LEU A 72 10.40 -5.48 2.03
N PRO A 73 9.40 -5.01 1.26
CA PRO A 73 9.12 -5.62 -0.02
C PRO A 73 10.32 -5.35 -0.93
N ASP A 74 10.92 -6.42 -1.43
CA ASP A 74 12.07 -6.38 -2.32
C ASP A 74 11.77 -5.45 -3.52
N LYS A 75 12.52 -4.34 -3.57
CA LYS A 75 12.59 -3.43 -4.69
C LYS A 75 13.72 -3.91 -5.61
N SER A 76 13.45 -4.91 -6.44
CA SER A 76 13.96 -4.82 -7.80
C SER A 76 12.94 -3.94 -8.53
N SER A 77 13.17 -2.69 -8.89
CA SER A 77 14.35 -1.84 -8.93
C SER A 77 13.77 -0.47 -9.26
N GLU A 78 13.92 0.55 -8.42
CA GLU A 78 13.87 1.94 -8.89
C GLU A 78 14.37 2.84 -7.77
N ALA A 79 15.48 3.50 -8.06
CA ALA A 79 16.09 4.56 -7.26
C ALA A 79 15.11 5.74 -7.17
N TRP A 80 14.88 6.23 -5.95
CA TRP A 80 14.09 7.43 -5.73
C TRP A 80 15.09 8.53 -5.35
N TYR A 81 15.40 9.40 -6.32
CA TYR A 81 15.89 10.75 -6.06
C TYR A 81 14.71 11.66 -5.71
#